data_AF-A0A209B7Z3-F1
#
_entry.id   AF-A0A209B7Z3-F1
#
_cell.length_a   1.000
_cell.length_b   1.000
_cell.length_c   1.000
_cell.angle_alpha   90.00
_cell.angle_beta   90.00
_cell.angle_gamma   90.00
#
_symmetry.space_group_name_H-M   'P 1'
#
loop_
_entity.id
_entity.type
_entity.pdbx_description
1 polymer ?
#
loop_
_entity_poly.entity_id
_entity_poly.type
_entity_poly.pdbx_seq_one_letter_code
_entity_poly.pdbx_strand_id
1 'polypeptide(L)'
;MFDDLPSDLDQLRTLRIWHALWVQRVDAKAAAIRQRQTEEEHGRPNRPTPPEWIVELGIGAGRPPLQVPAGDCHMAGKRHRPVDRDEARRLLAEGLKP
;
A
#
# COMPACT_ATOMS: atom_id res chain seq x y z
N MET A 1 47.64 -2.47 -16.41
CA MET A 1 46.76 -2.31 -15.23
C MET A 1 46.89 -0.85 -14.84
N PHE A 2 45.88 -0.05 -15.15
CA PHE A 2 45.88 1.34 -14.72
C PHE A 2 45.54 1.33 -13.24
N ASP A 3 46.41 1.93 -12.44
CA ASP A 3 46.10 2.15 -11.03
C ASP A 3 45.21 3.38 -10.96
N ASP A 4 43.90 3.15 -10.92
CA ASP A 4 42.89 4.23 -10.83
C ASP A 4 42.85 4.85 -9.43
N LEU A 5 43.71 4.37 -8.52
CA LEU A 5 43.81 4.84 -7.16
C LEU A 5 44.98 5.82 -7.00
N PRO A 6 44.81 6.87 -6.19
CA PRO A 6 45.91 7.76 -5.87
C PRO A 6 46.97 7.03 -5.05
N SER A 7 48.24 7.36 -5.27
CA SER A 7 49.37 6.81 -4.50
C SER A 7 49.51 7.42 -3.09
N ASP A 8 48.72 8.44 -2.76
CA ASP A 8 48.72 9.13 -1.47
C ASP A 8 47.87 8.38 -0.43
N LEU A 9 48.48 8.07 0.73
CA LEU A 9 47.84 7.24 1.75
C LEU A 9 46.62 7.91 2.40
N ASP A 10 46.62 9.22 2.56
CA ASP A 10 45.49 9.93 3.18
C ASP A 10 44.31 10.08 2.21
N GLN A 11 44.59 10.23 0.91
CA GLN A 11 43.56 10.13 -0.12
C GLN A 11 42.93 8.72 -0.14
N LEU A 12 43.74 7.66 -0.07
CA LEU A 12 43.22 6.28 0.00
C LEU A 12 42.36 6.04 1.24
N ARG A 13 42.77 6.56 2.40
CA ARG A 13 41.97 6.49 3.64
C ARG A 13 40.63 7.22 3.49
N THR A 14 40.65 8.40 2.88
CA THR A 14 39.45 9.19 2.63
C THR A 14 38.48 8.45 1.71
N LEU A 15 38.98 7.91 0.58
CA LEU A 15 38.19 7.10 -0.34
C LEU A 15 37.59 5.88 0.38
N ARG A 16 38.38 5.16 1.17
CA ARG A 16 37.89 4.00 1.92
C ARG A 16 36.72 4.35 2.85
N ILE A 17 36.84 5.44 3.60
CA ILE A 17 35.78 5.89 4.51
C ILE A 17 34.53 6.27 3.70
N TRP A 18 34.71 7.03 2.64
CA TRP A 18 33.60 7.49 1.80
C TRP A 18 32.88 6.32 1.12
N HIS A 19 33.61 5.36 0.56
CA HIS A 19 33.05 4.15 -0.01
C HIS A 19 32.30 3.32 1.04
N ALA A 20 32.85 3.14 2.24
CA ALA A 20 32.18 2.41 3.31
C ALA A 20 30.84 3.05 3.68
N LEU A 21 30.79 4.38 3.81
CA LEU A 21 29.56 5.13 4.05
C LEU A 21 28.53 4.93 2.94
N TRP A 22 28.96 4.95 1.68
CA TRP A 22 28.07 4.75 0.54
C TRP A 22 27.53 3.33 0.45
N VAL A 23 28.37 2.32 0.65
CA VAL A 23 27.96 0.91 0.70
C VAL A 23 26.88 0.73 1.76
N GLN A 24 27.12 1.21 2.99
CA GLN A 24 26.13 1.14 4.06
C GLN A 24 24.80 1.80 3.68
N ARG A 25 24.83 2.95 3.02
CA ARG A 25 23.62 3.67 2.60
C ARG A 25 22.85 2.91 1.50
N VAL A 26 23.56 2.33 0.54
CA VAL A 26 22.96 1.52 -0.54
C VAL A 26 22.32 0.27 0.06
N ASP A 27 23.01 -0.42 0.96
CA ASP A 27 22.51 -1.63 1.60
C ASP A 27 21.25 -1.34 2.43
N ALA A 28 21.25 -0.26 3.20
CA ALA A 28 20.07 0.17 3.96
C ALA A 28 18.87 0.46 3.04
N LYS A 29 19.10 1.13 1.90
CA LYS A 29 18.04 1.40 0.92
C LYS A 29 17.53 0.12 0.27
N ALA A 30 18.42 -0.80 -0.08
CA ALA A 30 18.07 -2.08 -0.68
C ALA A 30 17.27 -2.95 0.29
N ALA A 31 17.62 -2.96 1.57
CA ALA A 31 16.87 -3.66 2.61
C ALA A 31 15.46 -3.07 2.78
N ALA A 32 15.32 -1.74 2.81
CA ALA A 32 14.02 -1.08 2.90
C ALA A 32 13.13 -1.36 1.67
N ILE A 33 13.71 -1.43 0.47
CA ILE A 33 12.98 -1.80 -0.74
C ILE A 33 12.53 -3.26 -0.68
N ARG A 34 13.43 -4.18 -0.31
CA ARG A 34 13.10 -5.61 -0.16
C ARG A 34 11.97 -5.81 0.84
N GLN A 35 12.00 -5.13 1.98
CA GLN A 35 10.94 -5.21 2.98
C GLN A 35 9.56 -4.84 2.39
N ARG A 36 9.49 -3.75 1.62
CA ARG A 36 8.24 -3.34 0.95
C ARG A 36 7.76 -4.37 -0.07
N GLN A 37 8.66 -4.91 -0.87
CA GLN A 37 8.33 -5.97 -1.82
C GLN A 37 7.79 -7.21 -1.11
N THR A 38 8.43 -7.63 -0.02
CA THR A 38 7.99 -8.74 0.82
C THR A 38 6.61 -8.46 1.45
N GLU A 39 6.34 -7.25 1.92
CA GLU A 39 5.01 -6.84 2.41
C GLU A 39 3.94 -6.87 1.32
N GLU A 40 4.26 -6.41 0.11
CA GLU A 40 3.37 -6.47 -1.06
C GLU A 40 3.09 -7.92 -1.49
N GLU A 41 4.13 -8.75 -1.54
CA GLU A 41 4.07 -10.16 -1.89
C GLU A 41 3.29 -10.98 -0.86
N HIS A 42 3.47 -10.74 0.45
CA HIS A 42 2.71 -11.42 1.51
C HIS A 42 1.31 -10.84 1.74
N GLY A 43 1.11 -9.55 1.47
CA GLY A 43 -0.19 -8.90 1.56
C GLY A 43 -1.17 -9.39 0.48
N ARG A 44 -0.66 -9.88 -0.65
CA ARG A 44 -1.48 -10.38 -1.76
C ARG A 44 -2.18 -11.73 -1.50
N PRO A 45 -1.53 -12.79 -0.98
CA PRO A 45 -2.18 -14.07 -0.69
C PRO A 45 -3.05 -14.05 0.57
N ASN A 46 -2.78 -13.16 1.54
CA ASN A 46 -3.55 -13.07 2.79
C ASN A 46 -4.64 -11.99 2.77
N ARG A 47 -4.91 -11.38 1.61
CA ARG A 47 -5.98 -10.38 1.49
C ARG A 47 -7.33 -11.12 1.57
N PRO A 48 -8.24 -10.74 2.50
CA PRO A 48 -9.59 -11.28 2.47
C PRO A 48 -10.20 -11.01 1.10
N THR A 49 -10.97 -11.96 0.58
CA THR A 49 -11.73 -11.74 -0.65
C THR A 49 -12.59 -10.49 -0.43
N PRO A 50 -12.45 -9.45 -1.26
CA PRO A 50 -13.25 -8.24 -1.09
C PRO A 50 -14.74 -8.60 -1.19
N PRO A 51 -15.61 -7.94 -0.41
CA PRO A 51 -17.05 -8.15 -0.50
C PRO A 51 -17.51 -7.83 -1.92
N GLU A 52 -18.56 -8.49 -2.42
CA GLU A 52 -19.10 -8.21 -3.76
C GLU A 52 -19.77 -6.83 -3.81
N TRP A 53 -20.40 -6.42 -2.70
CA TRP A 53 -21.15 -5.17 -2.58
C TRP A 53 -20.79 -4.46 -1.27
N ILE A 54 -20.77 -3.14 -1.31
CA ILE A 54 -20.62 -2.28 -0.13
C ILE A 54 -21.72 -1.23 -0.13
N VAL A 55 -22.10 -0.75 1.05
CA VAL A 55 -23.02 0.39 1.20
C VAL A 55 -22.25 1.60 1.73
N GLU A 56 -22.38 2.76 1.07
CA GLU A 56 -21.91 4.03 1.62
C GLU A 56 -22.92 4.56 2.63
N LEU A 57 -22.44 4.95 3.80
CA LEU A 57 -23.23 5.51 4.88
C LEU A 57 -23.06 7.03 4.97
N GLY A 58 -24.18 7.72 5.19
CA GLY A 58 -24.24 9.16 5.37
C GLY A 58 -23.67 9.65 6.70
N ILE A 59 -23.61 10.98 6.81
CA ILE A 59 -23.17 11.67 8.03
C ILE A 59 -24.40 11.90 8.91
N GLY A 60 -24.31 11.54 10.20
CA GLY A 60 -25.38 11.79 11.18
C GLY A 60 -25.67 10.60 12.09
N ALA A 61 -26.58 10.80 13.03
CA ALA A 61 -27.11 9.73 13.88
C ALA A 61 -27.79 8.68 13.00
N GLY A 62 -27.50 7.39 13.25
CA GLY A 62 -28.04 6.29 12.44
C GLY A 62 -27.35 6.05 11.09
N ARG A 63 -26.47 6.96 10.63
CA ARG A 63 -25.64 6.83 9.41
C ARG A 63 -26.40 6.18 8.24
N PRO A 64 -27.44 6.84 7.70
CA PRO A 64 -28.35 6.21 6.73
C PRO A 64 -27.61 5.79 5.44
N PRO A 65 -28.04 4.71 4.77
CA PRO A 65 -27.52 4.30 3.47
C PRO A 65 -27.66 5.41 2.40
N LEU A 66 -26.64 5.61 1.57
CA LEU A 66 -26.64 6.59 0.47
C LEU A 66 -26.56 5.93 -0.91
N GLN A 67 -25.65 4.98 -1.08
CA GLN A 67 -25.39 4.29 -2.35
C GLN A 67 -24.84 2.87 -2.09
N VAL A 68 -24.96 1.99 -3.07
CA VAL A 68 -24.57 0.57 -3.01
C VAL A 68 -23.55 0.23 -4.11
N PRO A 69 -22.32 0.75 -4.04
CA PRO A 69 -21.32 0.42 -5.05
C PRO A 69 -20.81 -1.01 -4.95
N ALA A 70 -20.23 -1.48 -6.05
CA ALA A 70 -19.47 -2.72 -6.07
C ALA A 70 -18.33 -2.65 -5.04
N GLY A 71 -17.98 -3.79 -4.44
CA GLY A 71 -17.00 -3.80 -3.35
C GLY A 71 -15.55 -3.56 -3.77
N ASP A 72 -15.28 -3.44 -5.07
CA ASP A 72 -14.01 -2.97 -5.64
C ASP A 72 -13.99 -1.46 -5.94
N CYS A 73 -14.99 -0.71 -5.48
CA CYS A 73 -15.06 0.74 -5.67
C CYS A 73 -13.81 1.46 -5.12
N HIS A 74 -13.12 2.22 -5.97
CA HIS A 74 -11.91 2.97 -5.60
C HIS A 74 -12.16 4.02 -4.51
N MET A 75 -13.41 4.47 -4.36
CA MET A 75 -13.83 5.44 -3.34
C MET A 75 -14.21 4.78 -2.00
N ALA A 76 -14.10 3.45 -1.88
CA ALA A 76 -14.38 2.73 -0.65
C ALA A 76 -13.46 3.21 0.50
N GLY A 77 -14.02 3.32 1.70
CA GLY A 77 -13.33 3.91 2.84
C GLY A 77 -14.13 3.82 4.14
N LYS A 78 -13.81 4.66 5.12
CA LYS A 78 -14.36 4.56 6.50
C LYS A 78 -15.88 4.62 6.63
N ARG A 79 -16.58 5.13 5.62
CA ARG A 79 -18.04 5.23 5.58
C ARG A 79 -18.71 4.07 4.84
N HIS A 80 -17.95 3.09 4.39
CA HIS A 80 -18.48 1.94 3.67
C HIS A 80 -18.56 0.73 4.59
N ARG A 81 -19.63 -0.07 4.46
CA ARG A 81 -19.77 -1.36 5.13
C ARG A 81 -20.01 -2.45 4.09
N PRO A 82 -19.42 -3.65 4.23
CA PRO A 82 -19.79 -4.80 3.41
C PRO A 82 -21.26 -5.19 3.63
N VAL A 83 -21.94 -5.52 2.54
CA VAL A 83 -23.31 -6.04 2.54
C VAL A 83 -23.36 -7.31 1.70
N ASP A 84 -24.26 -8.23 2.04
CA ASP A 84 -24.52 -9.38 1.18
C ASP A 84 -25.38 -8.98 -0.03
N ARG A 85 -25.53 -9.92 -0.96
CA ARG A 85 -26.27 -9.71 -2.20
C ARG A 85 -27.75 -9.40 -1.96
N ASP A 86 -28.35 -9.98 -0.92
CA ASP A 86 -29.78 -9.79 -0.63
C ASP A 86 -30.02 -8.40 -0.04
N GLU A 87 -29.14 -7.94 0.86
CA GLU A 87 -29.15 -6.58 1.39
C GLU A 87 -28.90 -5.54 0.28
N ALA A 88 -27.93 -5.77 -0.59
CA ALA A 88 -27.69 -4.90 -1.75
C ALA A 88 -28.93 -4.79 -2.65
N ARG A 89 -29.58 -5.92 -2.96
CA ARG A 89 -30.82 -5.94 -3.76
C ARG A 89 -31.96 -5.17 -3.10
N ARG A 90 -32.13 -5.29 -1.77
CA ARG A 90 -33.14 -4.53 -1.03
C ARG A 90 -32.90 -3.03 -1.10
N LEU A 91 -31.67 -2.59 -0.83
CA LEU A 91 -31.30 -1.17 -0.87
C LEU A 91 -31.45 -0.56 -2.28
N LEU A 92 -31.07 -1.31 -3.32
CA LEU A 92 -31.30 -0.88 -4.70
C LEU A 92 -32.81 -0.78 -5.04
N ALA A 93 -33.63 -1.71 -4.52
CA ALA A 93 -35.09 -1.66 -4.67
C ALA A 93 -35.73 -0.48 -3.89
N GLU A 94 -35.11 -0.04 -2.79
CA GLU A 94 -35.47 1.17 -2.04
C GLU A 94 -35.08 2.48 -2.77
N GLY A 95 -34.42 2.37 -3.93
CA GLY A 95 -34.10 3.50 -4.81
C GLY A 95 -32.67 4.03 -4.65
N LEU A 96 -31.81 3.35 -3.88
CA LEU A 96 -30.39 3.71 -3.82
C LEU A 96 -29.70 3.42 -5.15
N LYS A 97 -28.68 4.22 -5.46
CA LYS A 97 -27.89 4.06 -6.68
C LYS A 97 -26.77 3.04 -6.47
N PRO A 98 -26.46 2.22 -7.49
CA PRO A 98 -25.23 1.45 -7.52
C PRO A 98 -24.00 2.37 -7.68
#